data_AF-A0A329LEV4-F1
#
_entry.id   AF-A0A329LEV4-F1
#
_cell.length_a   1.000
_cell.length_b   1.000
_cell.length_c   1.000
_cell.angle_alpha   90.00
_cell.angle_beta   90.00
_cell.angle_gamma   90.00
#
_symmetry.space_group_name_H-M   'P 1'
#
loop_
_entity.id
_entity.type
_entity.pdbx_description
1 polymer ?
#
loop_
_entity_poly.entity_id
_entity_poly.type
_entity_poly.pdbx_seq_one_letter_code
_entity_poly.pdbx_strand_id
1 'polypeptide(L)'
;MVAVYRAPMRSRNDAVTPQATIDRARRLGVCGFGRLVTSSAEQDRLARRVARFADLDEGSFVWTRDTHGWFWLGRICGPYGYDAGETAKAVDLVHIRPCEWLSIPILEQDAPAAVIATFNRGGRNFQKIHSPSVGVDTQRIWDLRIHRRTET
;
A
#
# COMPACT_ATOMS: atom_id res chain seq x y z
N MET A 1 -18.20 -6.35 -3.27
CA MET A 1 -17.04 -6.11 -4.16
C MET A 1 -15.85 -5.76 -3.29
N VAL A 2 -14.69 -6.41 -3.50
CA VAL A 2 -13.49 -6.19 -2.68
C VAL A 2 -13.01 -4.74 -2.82
N ALA A 3 -12.71 -4.08 -1.70
CA ALA A 3 -12.24 -2.71 -1.69
C ALA A 3 -10.80 -2.61 -2.19
N VAL A 4 -10.48 -1.53 -2.91
CA VAL A 4 -9.15 -1.27 -3.47
C VAL A 4 -8.65 0.07 -2.94
N TYR A 5 -7.41 0.10 -2.48
CA TYR A 5 -6.80 1.30 -1.89
C TYR A 5 -5.46 1.61 -2.54
N ARG A 6 -5.10 2.90 -2.52
CA ARG A 6 -3.71 3.30 -2.63
C ARG A 6 -3.01 3.01 -1.30
N ALA A 7 -2.02 2.13 -1.35
CA ALA A 7 -1.18 1.79 -0.23
C ALA A 7 -0.42 3.04 0.26
N PRO A 8 -0.39 3.32 1.57
CA PRO A 8 0.24 4.52 2.11
C PRO A 8 1.75 4.39 2.30
N MET A 9 2.44 3.89 1.28
CA MET A 9 3.82 3.40 1.34
C MET A 9 4.90 4.48 1.22
N ARG A 10 4.53 5.74 1.43
CA ARG A 10 5.44 6.89 1.31
C ARG A 10 5.53 7.62 2.65
N SER A 11 6.75 7.66 3.20
CA SER A 11 7.05 8.44 4.39
C SER A 11 6.71 9.92 4.20
N ARG A 12 6.34 10.58 5.30
CA ARG A 12 6.24 12.04 5.36
C ARG A 12 7.57 12.72 5.69
N ASN A 13 8.56 11.95 6.14
CA ASN A 13 9.93 12.41 6.32
C ASN A 13 10.62 12.42 4.95
N ASP A 14 10.90 13.62 4.42
CA ASP A 14 11.54 13.75 3.11
C ASP A 14 13.01 13.28 3.12
N ALA A 15 13.62 13.07 4.30
CA ALA A 15 14.92 12.43 4.43
C ALA A 15 14.88 10.91 4.19
N VAL A 16 13.69 10.28 4.27
CA VAL A 16 13.51 8.86 3.98
C VAL A 16 13.25 8.68 2.49
N THR A 17 14.07 7.86 1.84
CA THR A 17 13.86 7.55 0.42
C THR A 17 12.57 6.74 0.24
N PRO A 18 11.67 7.12 -0.70
CA PRO A 18 10.42 6.40 -0.89
C PRO A 18 10.61 4.91 -1.21
N GLN A 19 11.68 4.58 -1.93
CA GLN A 19 11.99 3.20 -2.30
C GLN A 19 12.32 2.33 -1.08
N ALA A 20 13.00 2.88 -0.06
CA ALA A 20 13.35 2.10 1.14
C ALA A 20 12.13 1.62 1.92
N THR A 21 11.08 2.44 2.02
CA THR A 21 9.80 2.06 2.63
C THR A 21 9.12 0.93 1.84
N ILE A 22 9.06 1.06 0.51
CA ILE A 22 8.43 0.07 -0.38
C ILE A 22 9.17 -1.27 -0.33
N ASP A 23 10.50 -1.24 -0.42
CA ASP A 23 11.30 -2.46 -0.43
C ASP A 23 11.22 -3.20 0.91
N ARG A 24 11.31 -2.48 2.04
CA ARG A 24 11.14 -3.09 3.37
C ARG A 24 9.78 -3.78 3.47
N ALA A 25 8.73 -3.07 3.11
CA ALA A 25 7.37 -3.54 3.26
C ALA A 25 7.10 -4.79 2.41
N ARG A 26 7.59 -4.80 1.17
CA ARG A 26 7.49 -5.96 0.28
C ARG A 26 8.30 -7.15 0.78
N ARG A 27 9.53 -6.93 1.25
CA ARG A 27 10.38 -7.99 1.83
C ARG A 27 9.75 -8.64 3.07
N LEU A 28 9.08 -7.84 3.90
CA LEU A 28 8.47 -8.32 5.15
C LEU A 28 7.02 -8.78 5.00
N GLY A 29 6.43 -8.66 3.80
CA GLY A 29 5.02 -8.99 3.60
C GLY A 29 4.09 -8.10 4.42
N VAL A 30 4.34 -6.79 4.41
CA VAL A 30 3.50 -5.81 5.12
C VAL A 30 3.13 -4.64 4.22
N CYS A 31 2.04 -3.96 4.56
CA CYS A 31 1.64 -2.67 4.01
C CYS A 31 1.53 -1.70 5.19
N GLY A 32 1.94 -0.44 5.00
CA GLY A 32 1.94 0.47 6.13
C GLY A 32 2.43 1.87 5.83
N PHE A 33 2.53 2.66 6.89
CA PHE A 33 2.97 4.05 6.83
C PHE A 33 3.60 4.54 8.13
N GLY A 34 4.19 5.71 8.04
CA GLY A 34 4.93 6.36 9.11
C GLY A 34 4.11 7.14 10.12
N ARG A 35 4.81 7.66 11.13
CA ARG A 35 4.21 8.43 12.24
C ARG A 35 4.62 9.89 12.30
N LEU A 36 5.42 10.38 11.35
CA LEU A 36 5.88 11.76 11.39
C LEU A 36 4.70 12.75 11.37
N VAL A 37 4.66 13.59 12.40
CA VAL A 37 3.72 14.70 12.58
C VAL A 37 4.48 15.89 13.18
N THR A 38 4.18 17.11 12.74
CA THR A 38 4.84 18.35 13.21
C THR A 38 3.92 19.28 13.98
N SER A 39 2.63 18.95 14.08
CA SER A 39 1.62 19.73 14.80
C SER A 39 0.51 18.84 15.38
N SER A 40 -0.22 19.37 16.36
CA SER A 40 -1.39 18.69 16.94
C SER A 40 -2.46 18.34 15.89
N ALA A 41 -2.72 19.26 14.95
CA ALA A 41 -3.65 19.00 13.84
C ALA A 41 -3.18 17.87 12.90
N GLU A 42 -1.86 17.65 12.78
CA GLU A 42 -1.33 16.48 12.07
C GLU A 42 -1.45 15.19 12.87
N GLN A 43 -1.32 15.26 14.19
CA GLN A 43 -1.51 14.14 15.10
C GLN A 43 -2.95 13.61 15.02
N ASP A 44 -3.95 14.50 15.04
CA ASP A 44 -5.36 14.11 14.87
C ASP A 44 -5.64 13.47 13.51
N ARG A 45 -5.04 14.02 12.44
CA ARG A 45 -5.14 13.45 11.10
C ARG A 45 -4.46 12.09 11.00
N LEU A 46 -3.33 11.89 11.70
CA LEU A 46 -2.66 10.61 11.81
C LEU A 46 -3.56 9.60 12.53
N ALA A 47 -4.12 9.95 13.69
CA ALA A 47 -5.02 9.08 14.46
C ALA A 47 -6.22 8.61 13.61
N ARG A 48 -6.89 9.52 12.90
CA ARG A 48 -7.98 9.17 11.96
C ARG A 48 -7.53 8.29 10.80
N ARG A 49 -6.29 8.43 10.33
CA ARG A 49 -5.73 7.57 9.28
C ARG A 49 -5.40 6.18 9.82
N VAL A 50 -4.86 6.09 11.03
CA VAL A 50 -4.57 4.82 11.73
C VAL A 50 -5.86 4.06 11.97
N ALA A 51 -6.90 4.70 12.51
CA ALA A 51 -8.21 4.06 12.73
C ALA A 51 -8.75 3.45 11.42
N ARG A 52 -8.86 4.27 10.35
CA ARG A 52 -9.32 3.79 9.03
C ARG A 52 -8.46 2.67 8.43
N PHE A 53 -7.17 2.63 8.75
CA PHE A 53 -6.26 1.59 8.26
C PHE A 53 -6.41 0.30 9.07
N ALA A 54 -6.59 0.41 10.38
CA ALA A 54 -6.89 -0.71 11.26
C ALA A 54 -8.24 -1.35 10.93
N ASP A 55 -9.21 -0.56 10.51
CA ASP A 55 -10.56 -1.01 10.16
C ASP A 55 -10.69 -1.56 8.73
N LEU A 56 -9.59 -1.70 7.96
CA LEU A 56 -9.70 -2.34 6.64
C LEU A 56 -10.15 -3.80 6.78
N ASP A 57 -11.07 -4.20 5.90
CA ASP A 57 -11.43 -5.59 5.73
C ASP A 57 -10.21 -6.39 5.27
N GLU A 58 -9.99 -7.55 5.88
CA GLU A 58 -9.05 -8.53 5.34
C GLU A 58 -9.50 -8.94 3.93
N GLY A 59 -8.51 -9.19 3.07
CA GLY A 59 -8.72 -9.42 1.65
C GLY A 59 -8.82 -8.14 0.80
N SER A 60 -8.85 -6.94 1.40
CA SER A 60 -8.77 -5.66 0.66
C SER A 60 -7.50 -5.58 -0.17
N PHE A 61 -7.61 -5.09 -1.40
CA PHE A 61 -6.46 -4.87 -2.27
C PHE A 61 -5.81 -3.52 -2.03
N VAL A 62 -4.48 -3.49 -2.15
CA VAL A 62 -3.66 -2.29 -2.05
C VAL A 62 -2.71 -2.21 -3.24
N TRP A 63 -2.59 -1.01 -3.80
CA TRP A 63 -1.64 -0.71 -4.87
C TRP A 63 -0.59 0.28 -4.39
N THR A 64 0.68 0.06 -4.72
CA THR A 64 1.74 1.08 -4.62
C THR A 64 2.44 1.25 -5.96
N ARG A 65 3.07 2.40 -6.17
CA ARG A 65 3.93 2.69 -7.31
C ARG A 65 5.32 3.02 -6.78
N ASP A 66 6.33 2.33 -7.28
CA ASP A 66 7.71 2.53 -6.85
C ASP A 66 8.40 3.69 -7.58
N THR A 67 9.65 3.98 -7.23
CA THR A 67 10.39 5.10 -7.82
C THR A 67 10.80 4.86 -9.28
N HIS A 68 10.70 3.62 -9.77
CA HIS A 68 10.93 3.25 -11.16
C HIS A 68 9.64 3.33 -12.01
N GLY A 69 8.50 3.60 -11.38
CA GLY A 69 7.20 3.69 -12.04
C GLY A 69 6.45 2.36 -12.12
N TRP A 70 6.96 1.30 -11.50
CA TRP A 70 6.30 0.01 -11.50
C TRP A 70 5.20 -0.05 -10.44
N PHE A 71 4.09 -0.69 -10.80
CA PHE A 71 2.96 -0.90 -9.91
C PHE A 71 3.08 -2.24 -9.19
N TRP A 72 2.90 -2.20 -7.89
CA TRP A 72 2.87 -3.37 -7.03
C TRP A 72 1.48 -3.54 -6.48
N LEU A 73 0.92 -4.75 -6.67
CA LEU A 73 -0.37 -5.15 -6.15
C LEU A 73 -0.15 -6.06 -4.94
N GLY A 74 -0.84 -5.74 -3.86
CA GLY A 74 -0.89 -6.55 -2.65
C GLY A 74 -2.30 -6.72 -2.12
N ARG A 75 -2.47 -7.66 -1.20
CA ARG A 75 -3.71 -7.99 -0.52
C ARG A 75 -3.49 -7.99 0.99
N ILE A 76 -4.30 -7.25 1.74
CA ILE A 76 -4.23 -7.22 3.21
C ILE A 76 -4.69 -8.59 3.74
N CYS A 77 -3.93 -9.19 4.63
CA CYS A 77 -4.16 -10.56 5.11
C CYS A 77 -4.07 -10.73 6.63
N GLY A 78 -4.14 -9.63 7.38
CA GLY A 78 -4.12 -9.71 8.84
C GLY A 78 -4.38 -8.39 9.55
N PRO A 79 -4.34 -8.41 10.90
CA PRO A 79 -4.69 -7.28 11.73
C PRO A 79 -3.63 -6.17 11.71
N TYR A 80 -4.02 -5.01 12.22
CA TYR A 80 -3.11 -3.89 12.47
C TYR A 80 -2.07 -4.22 13.54
N GLY A 81 -0.84 -3.75 13.32
CA GLY A 81 0.26 -3.78 14.27
C GLY A 81 1.08 -2.50 14.24
N TYR A 82 1.78 -2.25 15.34
CA TYR A 82 2.77 -1.17 15.45
C TYR A 82 4.18 -1.76 15.58
N ASP A 83 5.02 -1.51 14.58
CA ASP A 83 6.43 -1.92 14.58
C ASP A 83 7.28 -0.82 15.24
N ALA A 84 7.70 -1.10 16.49
CA ALA A 84 8.54 -0.19 17.28
C ALA A 84 10.05 -0.41 17.04
N GLY A 85 10.44 -1.30 16.12
CA GLY A 85 11.83 -1.62 15.86
C GLY A 85 12.59 -0.49 15.18
N GLU A 86 13.89 -0.39 15.44
CA GLU A 86 14.75 0.66 14.86
C GLU A 86 14.80 0.60 13.33
N THR A 87 14.74 -0.61 12.76
CA THR A 87 14.71 -0.78 11.29
C THR A 87 13.40 -0.31 10.66
N ALA A 88 12.28 -0.31 11.39
CA ALA A 88 11.02 0.28 10.95
C ALA A 88 11.02 1.80 11.07
N LYS A 89 11.55 2.33 12.17
CA LYS A 89 11.70 3.78 12.37
C LYS A 89 12.61 4.40 11.32
N ALA A 90 13.72 3.74 10.96
CA ALA A 90 14.69 4.23 9.99
C ALA A 90 14.09 4.51 8.60
N VAL A 91 13.03 3.79 8.21
CA VAL A 91 12.31 3.99 6.94
C VAL A 91 10.88 4.49 7.13
N ASP A 92 10.55 4.97 8.34
CA ASP A 92 9.24 5.49 8.75
C ASP A 92 8.08 4.58 8.31
N LEU A 93 8.19 3.29 8.63
CA LEU A 93 7.20 2.24 8.36
C LEU A 93 6.82 1.55 9.67
N VAL A 94 5.98 2.20 10.48
CA VAL A 94 5.69 1.77 11.85
C VAL A 94 4.23 1.34 12.05
N HIS A 95 3.28 1.92 11.31
CA HIS A 95 1.89 1.47 11.30
C HIS A 95 1.71 0.45 10.18
N ILE A 96 1.60 -0.84 10.52
CA ILE A 96 1.66 -1.92 9.55
C ILE A 96 0.46 -2.86 9.63
N ARG A 97 0.19 -3.55 8.53
CA ARG A 97 -0.68 -4.72 8.43
C ARG A 97 0.01 -5.79 7.59
N PRO A 98 -0.13 -7.08 7.91
CA PRO A 98 0.25 -8.16 7.01
C PRO A 98 -0.36 -7.96 5.62
N CYS A 99 0.48 -8.13 4.60
CA CYS A 99 0.09 -7.94 3.22
C CYS A 99 0.85 -8.91 2.32
N GLU A 100 0.10 -9.72 1.60
CA GLU A 100 0.65 -10.54 0.53
C GLU A 100 0.87 -9.66 -0.70
N TRP A 101 2.12 -9.54 -1.15
CA TRP A 101 2.46 -8.80 -2.37
C TRP A 101 2.72 -9.78 -3.51
N LEU A 102 2.28 -9.42 -4.73
CA LEU A 102 2.75 -10.12 -5.92
C LEU A 102 4.27 -9.96 -6.07
N SER A 103 4.93 -11.04 -6.48
CA SER A 103 6.38 -11.10 -6.63
C SER A 103 6.91 -10.30 -7.82
N ILE A 104 6.11 -10.19 -8.89
CA ILE A 104 6.45 -9.51 -10.14
C ILE A 104 5.61 -8.23 -10.25
N PRO A 105 6.22 -7.09 -10.62
CA PRO A 105 5.48 -5.85 -10.78
C PRO A 105 4.53 -5.90 -11.98
N ILE A 106 3.68 -4.89 -12.05
CA ILE A 106 2.72 -4.65 -13.11
C ILE A 106 3.13 -3.33 -13.79
N LEU A 107 3.20 -3.34 -15.12
CA LEU A 107 3.49 -2.16 -15.90
C LEU A 107 2.28 -1.22 -15.90
N GLU A 108 2.51 0.08 -16.12
CA GLU A 108 1.43 1.07 -16.11
C GLU A 108 0.30 0.71 -17.08
N GLN A 109 0.63 0.26 -18.29
CA GLN A 109 -0.33 -0.16 -19.32
C GLN A 109 -1.22 -1.35 -18.93
N ASP A 110 -0.77 -2.16 -17.96
CA ASP A 110 -1.48 -3.35 -17.48
C ASP A 110 -2.24 -3.09 -16.18
N ALA A 111 -2.05 -1.92 -15.55
CA ALA A 111 -2.73 -1.53 -14.34
C ALA A 111 -4.15 -0.99 -14.66
N PRO A 112 -5.14 -1.16 -13.76
CA PRO A 112 -6.47 -0.58 -13.98
C PRO A 112 -6.39 0.94 -14.12
N ALA A 113 -7.14 1.52 -15.08
CA ALA A 113 -7.11 2.96 -15.35
C ALA A 113 -7.40 3.83 -14.10
N ALA A 114 -8.30 3.37 -13.22
CA ALA A 114 -8.60 4.05 -11.97
C ALA A 114 -7.41 4.08 -10.99
N VAL A 115 -6.56 3.05 -11.01
CA VAL A 115 -5.31 3.01 -10.25
C VAL A 115 -4.34 4.04 -10.84
N ILE A 116 -4.08 4.00 -12.14
CA ILE A 116 -3.19 4.94 -12.83
C ILE A 116 -3.60 6.39 -12.53
N ALA A 117 -4.87 6.73 -12.74
CA ALA A 117 -5.41 8.06 -12.47
C ALA A 117 -5.22 8.49 -11.00
N THR A 118 -5.37 7.57 -10.06
CA THR A 118 -5.16 7.82 -8.63
C THR A 118 -3.71 8.18 -8.31
N PHE A 119 -2.74 7.54 -8.98
CA PHE A 119 -1.32 7.85 -8.79
C PHE A 119 -0.88 9.11 -9.54
N ASN A 120 -1.41 9.36 -10.74
CA ASN A 120 -1.08 10.55 -11.54
C ASN A 120 -1.59 11.85 -10.91
N ARG A 121 -2.67 11.80 -10.12
CA ARG A 121 -3.11 12.93 -9.27
C ARG A 121 -2.09 13.30 -8.18
N GLY A 122 -1.08 12.47 -7.92
CA GLY A 122 -0.06 12.72 -6.92
C GLY A 122 -0.56 12.51 -5.48
N GLY A 123 0.20 13.00 -4.50
CA GLY A 123 -0.13 12.90 -3.07
C GLY A 123 0.52 11.73 -2.32
N ARG A 124 0.29 11.68 -1.00
CA ARG A 124 0.91 10.74 -0.04
C ARG A 124 -0.13 9.96 0.78
N ASN A 125 -1.39 9.99 0.35
CA ASN A 125 -2.51 9.61 1.20
C ASN A 125 -2.95 8.16 0.99
N PHE A 126 -3.27 7.53 2.12
CA PHE A 126 -4.11 6.35 2.18
C PHE A 126 -5.52 6.72 1.68
N GLN A 127 -5.90 6.24 0.51
CA GLN A 127 -7.17 6.58 -0.12
C GLN A 127 -7.79 5.35 -0.79
N LYS A 128 -9.11 5.22 -0.66
CA LYS A 128 -9.89 4.23 -1.41
C LYS A 128 -9.96 4.66 -2.88
N ILE A 129 -9.78 3.70 -3.79
CA ILE A 129 -9.89 3.92 -5.23
C ILE A 129 -11.32 3.60 -5.63
N HIS A 130 -12.04 4.65 -6.05
CA HIS A 130 -13.44 4.53 -6.46
C HIS A 130 -13.53 4.40 -7.98
N SER A 131 -13.96 3.23 -8.44
CA SER A 131 -14.41 2.98 -9.80
C SER A 131 -15.30 1.73 -9.79
N PRO A 132 -16.38 1.66 -10.59
CA PRO A 132 -17.24 0.48 -10.65
C PRO A 132 -16.50 -0.81 -11.00
N SER A 133 -15.43 -0.75 -11.81
CA SER A 133 -14.70 -1.94 -12.28
C SER A 133 -13.46 -2.28 -11.46
N VAL A 134 -12.89 -1.32 -10.71
CA VAL A 134 -11.52 -1.48 -10.16
C VAL A 134 -11.36 -2.70 -9.26
N GLY A 135 -12.40 -3.06 -8.50
CA GLY A 135 -12.39 -4.26 -7.67
C GLY A 135 -12.32 -5.55 -8.50
N VAL A 136 -13.12 -5.64 -9.56
CA VAL A 136 -13.16 -6.80 -10.48
C VAL A 136 -11.85 -6.89 -11.28
N ASP A 137 -11.37 -5.76 -11.81
CA ASP A 137 -10.14 -5.71 -12.60
C ASP A 137 -8.92 -6.10 -11.74
N THR A 138 -8.85 -5.58 -10.51
CA THR A 138 -7.77 -5.92 -9.58
C THR A 138 -7.81 -7.39 -9.18
N GLN A 139 -8.99 -7.94 -8.89
CA GLN A 139 -9.16 -9.36 -8.55
C GLN A 139 -8.72 -10.26 -9.71
N ARG A 140 -9.12 -9.94 -10.96
CA ARG A 140 -8.70 -10.70 -12.14
C ARG A 140 -7.18 -10.71 -12.30
N ILE A 141 -6.53 -9.56 -12.13
CA ILE A 141 -5.07 -9.46 -12.20
C ILE A 141 -4.42 -10.31 -11.11
N TRP A 142 -4.93 -10.24 -9.88
CA TRP A 142 -4.47 -11.05 -8.76
C TRP A 142 -4.53 -12.53 -9.08
N ASP A 143 -5.70 -13.02 -9.47
CA ASP A 143 -5.95 -14.44 -9.77
C ASP A 143 -5.02 -14.94 -10.89
N LEU A 144 -4.89 -14.19 -11.99
CA LEU A 144 -4.00 -14.55 -13.09
C LEU A 144 -2.52 -14.65 -12.68
N ARG A 145 -2.08 -13.84 -11.70
CA ARG A 145 -0.68 -13.78 -11.28
C ARG A 145 -0.34 -14.79 -10.20
N ILE A 146 -1.26 -15.12 -9.29
CA ILE A 146 -1.03 -16.17 -8.29
C ILE A 146 -1.01 -17.55 -8.93
N HIS A 147 -1.86 -17.83 -9.94
CA HIS A 147 -1.89 -19.14 -10.60
C HIS A 147 -0.60 -19.42 -11.38
N ARG A 148 -0.01 -18.40 -12.02
CA ARG A 148 1.28 -18.53 -12.70
C ARG A 148 2.46 -18.84 -11.76
N ARG A 149 2.34 -18.61 -10.45
CA ARG A 149 3.39 -19.01 -9.48
C ARG A 149 3.35 -20.50 -9.15
N THR A 150 2.23 -21.18 -9.37
CA THR A 150 2.06 -22.60 -9.01
C THR A 150 2.48 -23.54 -10.14
N GLU A 151 2.62 -23.03 -11.36
CA GLU A 151 2.99 -23.80 -12.57
C GLU A 151 4.50 -23.82 -12.86
N THR A 152 5.34 -23.31 -11.95
CA THR A 152 6.82 -23.30 -12.07
C THR A 152 7.47 -24.07 -10.94
#